data_AF-A0AAU9X8A2-F1
#
_entry.id   AF-A0AAU9X8A2-F1
#
_cell.length_a   1.000
_cell.length_b   1.000
_cell.length_c   1.000
_cell.angle_alpha   90.00
_cell.angle_beta   90.00
_cell.angle_gamma   90.00
#
_symmetry.space_group_name_H-M   'P 1'
#
loop_
_entity.id
_entity.type
_entity.pdbx_description
1 polymer ?
#
loop_
_entity_poly.entity_id
_entity_poly.type
_entity_poly.pdbx_seq_one_letter_code
_entity_poly.pdbx_strand_id
1 'polypeptide(L)'
;ASADEPPATLTITADRSVQRIALEIRRHYDSSTPEENGFVQHLEDVNQVLIVNVNLGSLVLTVKCSSLEILERLWQDYSSGHLGKAAQEFLVNERVLEDLGLAELKLRIAISEEDYQEGRRHFAKCAG
;
A
#
# COMPACT_ATOMS: atom_id res chain seq x y z
N ALA A 1 -2.05 -0.31 49.70
CA ALA A 1 -2.91 0.47 48.80
C ALA A 1 -2.27 0.42 47.42
N SER A 2 -2.86 -0.34 46.51
CA SER A 2 -2.48 -0.39 45.10
C SER A 2 -3.03 0.84 44.40
N ALA A 3 -2.24 1.45 43.52
CA ALA A 3 -2.69 2.08 42.27
C ALA A 3 -1.46 2.68 41.57
N ASP A 4 -0.77 1.87 40.77
CA ASP A 4 -0.06 2.37 39.61
C ASP A 4 -0.81 1.78 38.41
N GLU A 5 -1.90 2.47 38.03
CA GLU A 5 -2.68 2.12 36.86
C GLU A 5 -2.09 2.91 35.68
N PRO A 6 -1.48 2.26 34.67
CA PRO A 6 -0.88 2.98 33.56
C PRO A 6 -1.96 3.73 32.75
N PRO A 7 -1.61 4.86 32.10
CA PRO A 7 -2.58 5.63 31.34
C PRO A 7 -3.23 4.74 30.28
N ALA A 8 -4.56 4.73 30.29
CA ALA A 8 -5.36 3.96 29.34
C ALA A 8 -4.90 4.27 27.91
N THR A 9 -4.17 3.31 27.31
CA THR A 9 -3.76 3.40 25.92
C THR A 9 -4.95 3.02 25.08
N LEU A 10 -5.61 4.04 24.52
CA LEU A 10 -6.77 3.89 23.65
C LEU A 10 -6.29 3.34 22.31
N THR A 11 -6.21 2.01 22.23
CA THR A 11 -5.82 1.31 21.00
C THR A 11 -7.03 1.32 20.08
N ILE A 12 -6.97 2.16 19.04
CA ILE A 12 -7.97 2.19 17.97
C ILE A 12 -7.99 0.80 17.35
N THR A 13 -8.99 0.01 17.71
CA THR A 13 -9.17 -1.32 17.14
C THR A 13 -9.62 -1.10 15.71
N ALA A 14 -8.75 -1.35 14.74
CA ALA A 14 -9.24 -1.57 13.38
C ALA A 14 -10.29 -2.68 13.49
N ASP A 15 -11.48 -2.43 12.95
CA ASP A 15 -12.61 -3.36 13.01
C ASP A 15 -12.11 -4.78 12.65
N ARG A 16 -12.46 -5.82 13.43
CA ARG A 16 -11.93 -7.19 13.22
C ARG A 16 -12.15 -7.67 11.79
N SER A 17 -13.19 -7.16 11.12
CA SER A 17 -13.49 -7.42 9.71
C SER A 17 -12.43 -6.82 8.79
N VAL A 18 -11.98 -5.59 9.05
CA VAL A 18 -10.91 -4.92 8.30
C VAL A 18 -9.57 -5.63 8.48
N GLN A 19 -9.26 -6.07 9.71
CA GLN A 19 -8.06 -6.85 9.97
C GLN A 19 -8.08 -8.19 9.22
N ARG A 20 -9.22 -8.89 9.21
CA ARG A 20 -9.36 -10.14 8.46
C ARG A 20 -9.20 -9.93 6.95
N ILE A 21 -9.81 -8.89 6.39
CA ILE A 21 -9.66 -8.54 4.97
C ILE A 21 -8.20 -8.28 4.62
N ALA A 22 -7.51 -7.48 5.43
CA ALA A 22 -6.08 -7.20 5.22
C ALA A 22 -5.22 -8.47 5.29
N LEU A 23 -5.52 -9.39 6.21
CA LEU A 23 -4.81 -10.66 6.35
C LEU A 23 -5.02 -11.61 5.18
N GLU A 24 -6.22 -11.65 4.59
CA GLU A 24 -6.48 -12.52 3.44
C GLU A 24 -5.80 -11.97 2.19
N ILE A 25 -5.92 -10.67 1.91
CA ILE A 25 -5.17 -10.02 0.82
C ILE A 25 -3.67 -10.30 1.00
N ARG A 26 -3.15 -10.22 2.23
CA ARG A 26 -1.75 -10.57 2.54
C ARG A 26 -1.44 -12.01 2.18
N ARG A 27 -2.27 -12.99 2.57
CA ARG A 27 -1.99 -14.40 2.31
C ARG A 27 -1.82 -14.65 0.82
N HIS A 28 -2.66 -14.02 0.00
CA HIS A 28 -2.55 -14.09 -1.46
C HIS A 28 -1.30 -13.36 -1.96
N TYR A 29 -1.06 -12.13 -1.50
CA TYR A 29 0.11 -11.34 -1.87
C TYR A 29 1.45 -12.02 -1.55
N ASP A 30 1.60 -12.57 -0.34
CA ASP A 30 2.83 -13.24 0.15
C ASP A 30 3.03 -14.62 -0.50
N SER A 31 1.94 -15.25 -0.98
CA SER A 31 2.01 -16.55 -1.64
C SER A 31 2.49 -16.49 -3.09
N SER A 32 2.52 -15.30 -3.68
CA SER A 32 2.96 -15.06 -5.06
C SER A 32 4.43 -14.67 -5.09
N THR A 33 5.19 -15.17 -6.07
CA THR A 33 6.49 -14.56 -6.36
C THR A 33 6.27 -13.13 -6.89
N PRO A 34 7.29 -12.25 -6.85
CA PRO A 34 7.20 -10.94 -7.50
C PRO A 34 6.79 -11.03 -8.97
N GLU A 35 7.20 -12.10 -9.67
CA GLU A 35 6.83 -12.34 -11.08
C GLU A 35 5.37 -12.79 -11.26
N GLU A 36 4.76 -13.34 -10.22
CA GLU A 36 3.36 -13.78 -10.19
C GLU A 36 2.42 -12.69 -9.63
N ASN A 37 2.98 -11.68 -8.97
CA ASN A 37 2.23 -10.57 -8.38
C ASN A 37 2.15 -9.39 -9.34
N GLY A 38 1.08 -9.36 -10.13
CA GLY A 38 0.87 -8.31 -11.14
C GLY A 38 0.88 -6.88 -10.57
N PHE A 39 0.57 -6.70 -9.28
CA PHE A 39 0.67 -5.37 -8.66
C PHE A 39 2.11 -4.95 -8.38
N VAL A 40 2.96 -5.90 -7.95
CA VAL A 40 4.39 -5.68 -7.80
C VAL A 40 5.03 -5.39 -9.15
N GLN A 41 4.71 -6.18 -10.17
CA GLN A 41 5.18 -5.93 -11.53
C GLN A 41 4.73 -4.57 -12.06
N HIS A 42 3.49 -4.16 -11.80
CA HIS A 42 3.03 -2.82 -12.20
C HIS A 42 3.89 -1.73 -11.55
N LEU A 43 4.14 -1.82 -10.24
CA LEU A 43 4.99 -0.88 -9.52
C LEU A 43 6.44 -0.87 -10.04
N GLU A 44 7.02 -2.03 -10.31
CA GLU A 44 8.42 -2.16 -10.74
C GLU A 44 8.62 -1.83 -12.23
N ASP A 45 7.73 -2.27 -13.11
CA ASP A 45 7.89 -2.11 -14.56
C ASP A 45 7.32 -0.78 -15.07
N VAL A 46 6.12 -0.39 -14.59
CA VAL A 46 5.44 0.82 -15.05
C VAL A 46 5.95 2.02 -14.28
N ASN A 47 5.92 1.95 -12.94
CA ASN A 47 6.32 3.08 -12.10
C ASN A 47 7.83 3.12 -11.84
N GLN A 48 8.57 2.02 -12.08
CA GLN A 48 10.02 1.94 -11.84
C GLN A 48 10.41 2.21 -10.38
N VAL A 49 9.53 1.84 -9.45
CA VAL A 49 9.77 2.00 -8.01
C VAL A 49 10.18 0.67 -7.39
N LEU A 50 11.03 0.74 -6.36
CA LEU A 50 11.43 -0.43 -5.60
C LEU A 50 10.60 -0.54 -4.31
N ILE A 51 9.95 -1.67 -4.07
CA ILE A 51 9.18 -1.89 -2.84
C ILE A 51 10.15 -2.18 -1.69
N VAL A 52 10.11 -1.35 -0.65
CA VAL A 52 11.01 -1.40 0.51
C VAL A 52 10.36 -2.10 1.70
N ASN A 53 9.06 -1.92 1.89
CA ASN A 53 8.35 -2.51 3.02
C ASN A 53 6.85 -2.61 2.77
N VAL A 54 6.22 -3.58 3.42
CA VAL A 54 4.77 -3.74 3.49
C VAL A 54 4.36 -3.76 4.96
N ASN A 55 3.70 -2.72 5.45
CA ASN A 55 3.11 -2.72 6.80
C ASN A 55 1.66 -3.21 6.71
N LEU A 56 1.25 -4.04 7.67
CA LEU A 56 0.10 -4.93 7.55
C LEU A 56 -0.96 -4.72 8.64
N GLY A 57 -0.81 -3.71 9.51
CA GLY A 57 -1.93 -3.20 10.32
C GLY A 57 -2.95 -2.40 9.50
N SER A 58 -2.48 -1.87 8.38
CA SER A 58 -3.20 -1.23 7.26
C SER A 58 -2.30 -1.48 6.05
N LEU A 59 -2.77 -2.08 4.96
CA LEU A 59 -1.93 -2.40 3.80
C LEU A 59 -1.20 -1.14 3.28
N VAL A 60 0.04 -0.94 3.72
CA VAL A 60 0.85 0.25 3.45
C VAL A 60 2.13 -0.21 2.77
N LEU A 61 2.30 0.22 1.53
CA LEU A 61 3.48 -0.05 0.73
C LEU A 61 4.43 1.13 0.82
N THR A 62 5.64 0.86 1.30
CA THR A 62 6.74 1.80 1.22
C THR A 62 7.51 1.51 -0.05
N VAL A 63 7.61 2.51 -0.93
CA VAL A 63 8.38 2.40 -2.18
C VAL A 63 9.53 3.39 -2.18
N LYS A 64 10.59 3.07 -2.91
CA LYS A 64 11.75 3.92 -3.12
C LYS A 64 11.78 4.36 -4.57
N CYS A 65 11.76 5.67 -4.77
CA CYS A 65 12.04 6.30 -6.05
C CYS A 65 13.54 6.56 -6.15
N SER A 66 14.17 6.23 -7.28
CA SER A 66 15.60 6.50 -7.51
C SER A 66 15.87 7.85 -8.18
N SER A 67 14.83 8.53 -8.67
CA SER A 67 14.92 9.84 -9.33
C SER A 67 13.62 10.65 -9.18
N LEU A 68 13.68 11.95 -9.49
CA LEU A 68 12.50 12.80 -9.58
C LEU A 68 11.53 12.32 -10.67
N GLU A 69 12.05 11.87 -11.82
CA GLU A 69 11.22 11.37 -12.92
C GLU A 69 10.36 10.19 -12.48
N ILE A 70 10.94 9.26 -11.72
CA ILE A 70 10.25 8.08 -11.18
C ILE A 70 9.17 8.51 -10.17
N LEU A 71 9.49 9.47 -9.31
CA LEU A 71 8.53 10.02 -8.35
C LEU A 71 7.34 10.69 -9.05
N GLU A 72 7.58 11.53 -10.05
CA GLU A 72 6.55 12.21 -10.84
C GLU A 72 5.69 11.19 -11.62
N ARG A 73 6.30 10.14 -12.17
CA ARG A 73 5.59 9.06 -12.87
C ARG A 73 4.67 8.29 -11.93
N LEU A 74 5.15 7.90 -10.75
CA LEU A 74 4.33 7.25 -9.72
C LEU A 74 3.15 8.15 -9.34
N TRP A 75 3.41 9.44 -9.11
CA TRP A 75 2.38 10.40 -8.74
C TRP A 75 1.32 10.59 -9.83
N GLN A 76 1.72 10.63 -11.10
CA GLN A 76 0.82 10.71 -12.24
C GLN A 76 -0.07 9.46 -12.36
N ASP A 77 0.51 8.27 -12.18
CA ASP A 77 -0.21 7.00 -12.23
C ASP A 77 -1.23 6.87 -11.09
N TYR A 78 -0.86 7.37 -9.90
CA TYR A 78 -1.76 7.53 -8.77
C TYR A 78 -2.89 8.54 -9.05
N SER A 79 -2.53 9.76 -9.47
CA SER A 79 -3.47 10.87 -9.65
C SER A 79 -4.47 10.64 -10.79
N SER A 80 -4.08 9.87 -11.81
CA SER A 80 -4.98 9.44 -12.89
C SER A 80 -5.92 8.29 -12.48
N GLY A 81 -5.70 7.69 -11.31
CA GLY A 81 -6.48 6.55 -10.80
C GLY A 81 -6.08 5.20 -11.41
N HIS A 82 -5.10 5.15 -12.31
CA HIS A 82 -4.60 3.91 -12.89
C HIS A 82 -3.99 3.00 -11.84
N LEU A 83 -3.16 3.53 -10.95
CA LEU A 83 -2.56 2.77 -9.86
C LEU A 83 -3.64 2.12 -8.95
N GLY A 84 -4.72 2.85 -8.69
CA GLY A 84 -5.86 2.34 -7.91
C GLY A 84 -6.60 1.21 -8.62
N LYS A 85 -6.76 1.29 -9.95
CA LYS A 85 -7.36 0.21 -10.76
C LYS A 85 -6.46 -1.03 -10.78
N ALA A 86 -5.17 -0.87 -11.01
CA ALA A 86 -4.21 -1.96 -10.98
C ALA A 86 -4.24 -2.69 -9.62
N ALA A 87 -4.23 -1.93 -8.52
CA ALA A 87 -4.33 -2.51 -7.18
C ALA A 87 -5.65 -3.27 -6.96
N GLN A 88 -6.77 -2.69 -7.41
CA GLN A 88 -8.07 -3.35 -7.31
C GLN A 88 -8.08 -4.69 -8.08
N GLU A 89 -7.54 -4.70 -9.31
CA GLU A 89 -7.52 -5.87 -10.18
C GLU A 89 -6.60 -6.98 -9.66
N PHE A 90 -5.40 -6.63 -9.21
CA PHE A 90 -4.40 -7.61 -8.81
C PHE A 90 -4.54 -8.07 -7.35
N LEU A 91 -4.99 -7.21 -6.44
CA LEU A 91 -5.09 -7.54 -5.02
C LEU A 91 -6.48 -8.06 -4.62
N VAL A 92 -7.52 -7.78 -5.40
CA VAL A 92 -8.88 -8.29 -5.18
C VAL A 92 -9.30 -9.16 -6.35
N ASN A 93 -8.68 -10.33 -6.42
CA ASN A 93 -9.08 -11.36 -7.36
C ASN A 93 -10.23 -12.23 -6.79
N GLU A 94 -10.78 -13.10 -7.62
CA GLU A 94 -11.88 -14.00 -7.26
C GLU A 94 -11.56 -14.85 -6.02
N ARG A 95 -10.32 -15.36 -5.91
CA ARG A 95 -9.92 -16.20 -4.78
C ARG A 95 -9.95 -15.45 -3.44
N VAL A 96 -9.50 -14.19 -3.44
CA VAL A 96 -9.57 -13.32 -2.24
C VAL A 96 -11.02 -13.09 -1.83
N LEU A 97 -11.92 -12.85 -2.79
CA LEU A 97 -13.35 -12.65 -2.52
C LEU A 97 -14.01 -13.93 -1.97
N GLU A 98 -13.70 -15.08 -2.54
CA GLU A 98 -14.18 -16.39 -2.09
C GLU A 98 -13.72 -16.70 -0.66
N ASP A 99 -12.43 -16.53 -0.35
CA ASP A 99 -11.87 -16.78 1.00
C ASP A 99 -12.45 -15.83 2.06
N LEU A 100 -12.82 -14.61 1.65
CA LEU A 100 -13.49 -13.64 2.50
C LEU A 100 -15.02 -13.83 2.58
N GLY A 101 -15.61 -14.61 1.67
CA GLY A 101 -17.07 -14.75 1.53
C GLY A 101 -17.76 -13.44 1.14
N LEU A 102 -17.08 -12.59 0.36
CA LEU A 102 -17.57 -11.28 -0.08
C LEU A 102 -17.96 -11.32 -1.55
N ALA A 103 -19.07 -10.66 -1.90
CA ALA A 103 -19.47 -10.49 -3.30
C ALA A 103 -18.64 -9.41 -4.01
N GLU A 104 -18.19 -8.39 -3.27
CA GLU A 104 -17.38 -7.29 -3.79
C GLU A 104 -16.49 -6.75 -2.65
N LEU A 105 -15.28 -6.33 -2.98
CA LEU A 105 -14.40 -5.59 -2.09
C LEU A 105 -13.74 -4.45 -2.87
N LYS A 106 -13.91 -3.21 -2.41
CA LYS A 106 -13.29 -2.03 -3.03
C LYS A 106 -12.08 -1.56 -2.24
N LEU A 107 -10.94 -1.49 -2.92
CA LEU A 107 -9.72 -0.89 -2.40
C LEU A 107 -9.67 0.59 -2.77
N ARG A 108 -9.11 1.36 -1.84
CA ARG A 108 -8.72 2.74 -2.08
C ARG A 108 -7.24 2.86 -1.79
N ILE A 109 -6.49 3.31 -2.77
CA ILE A 109 -5.09 3.72 -2.58
C ILE A 109 -5.05 5.19 -2.20
N ALA A 110 -4.09 5.52 -1.33
CA ALA A 110 -3.71 6.89 -1.04
C ALA A 110 -2.18 6.98 -1.01
N ILE A 111 -1.64 7.94 -1.74
CA ILE A 111 -0.27 8.44 -1.55
C ILE A 111 -0.40 9.78 -0.83
N SER A 112 0.37 9.99 0.23
CA SER A 112 0.39 11.27 0.94
C SER A 112 0.97 12.36 0.04
N GLU A 113 0.21 13.44 -0.15
CA GLU A 113 0.71 14.64 -0.85
C GLU A 113 1.95 15.20 -0.14
N GLU A 114 1.99 15.13 1.19
CA GLU A 114 3.13 15.61 1.97
C GLU A 114 4.41 14.81 1.65
N ASP A 115 4.31 13.48 1.63
CA ASP A 115 5.44 12.60 1.31
C ASP A 115 5.90 12.80 -0.14
N TYR A 116 4.95 12.99 -1.05
CA TYR A 116 5.25 13.32 -2.45
C TYR A 116 6.02 14.65 -2.56
N GLN A 117 5.52 15.72 -1.95
CA GLN A 117 6.17 17.04 -2.01
C GLN A 117 7.54 17.04 -1.33
N GLU A 118 7.71 16.30 -0.23
CA GLU A 118 9.02 16.15 0.41
C GLU A 118 10.01 15.41 -0.50
N GLY A 119 9.57 14.33 -1.15
CA GLY A 119 10.35 13.64 -2.17
C GLY A 119 10.79 14.56 -3.30
N ARG A 120 9.89 15.40 -3.82
CA ARG A 120 10.22 16.38 -4.86
C ARG A 120 11.27 17.39 -4.42
N ARG A 121 11.11 17.97 -3.21
CA ARG A 121 12.09 18.92 -2.64
C ARG A 121 13.46 18.28 -2.47
N HIS A 122 13.49 17.03 -2.02
CA HIS A 122 14.72 16.27 -1.85
C HIS A 122 15.48 16.14 -3.18
N PHE A 123 14.82 15.66 -4.24
CA PHE A 123 15.46 15.52 -5.54
C PHE A 123 15.83 16.87 -6.17
N ALA A 124 15.03 17.91 -6.01
CA ALA A 124 15.35 19.26 -6.49
C ALA A 124 16.61 19.83 -5.83
N LYS A 125 16.84 19.54 -4.53
CA LYS A 125 18.02 19.99 -3.79
C LYS A 125 19.30 19.22 -4.16
N CYS A 126 19.18 17.95 -4.54
CA CYS A 126 20.31 17.11 -4.95
C CYS A 126 20.73 17.30 -6.42
N ALA A 127 19.94 18.01 -7.22
CA ALA A 127 20.24 18.33 -8.62
C ALA A 127 21.09 19.61 -8.80
N GLY A 128 21.49 20.26 -7.69
CA GLY A 128 22.29 21.49 -7.66
C GLY A 128 23.72 21.29 -7.19
#